data_AF-A0A1F7IK60-F1
#
_entry.id   AF-A0A1F7IK60-F1
#
_cell.length_a   1.000
_cell.length_b   1.000
_cell.length_c   1.000
_cell.angle_alpha   90.00
_cell.angle_beta   90.00
_cell.angle_gamma   90.00
#
_symmetry.space_group_name_H-M   'P 1'
#
loop_
_entity.id
_entity.type
_entity.pdbx_description
1 polymer ?
#
loop_
_entity_poly.entity_id
_entity_poly.type
_entity_poly.pdbx_seq_one_letter_code
_entity_poly.pdbx_strand_id
1 'polypeptide(L)'
;MTKLKDYINEVKKQRPLLDDLVTKFGNNSMWDVSSYLFNQGETSAHHYRKEFMTIFRNAYPGVPKEVHDYYDKSLIKNPFVSTADHHGPIDHPAFLSSNVLLTLLSRKITPPIFSFSAIPLNNGSYPRGLLYSTKEGVKRFSFFGSAQKHQVVYAVDPIKFSDVSIQSMLDHNRDHFELNEIRNIEKLLSDFIHHVEVNKCSTYSEQVQLWNTWFWKQFFPDHSLYFNPIDIFTKQFFKYLLGQDKTLPIYKVLFELSPNIQNELLNGIYGGWSLEKLKKFQQGGGTWFFWGIDEDKHMIPLIRDGNKLIAQSSKFMPISWETQALYDGLEQKKLVPAMILNYFVVGGHFGIYCSGGNNQVYYYEKIMKGYIKALEAIGELEEVGRVSQINTQGVHQLLWFLFGKINGSIIPLSSLNLLEIKSKLKNVKQILKDTDFETGFNIAASMLFPYIVSPTVKKKMKYSSEDVYKQLVEIVPDKFIFEEWLS
;
A
#
# COMPACT_ATOMS: atom_id res chain seq x y z
N MET A 1 -8.52 -26.18 -19.36
CA MET A 1 -7.92 -25.32 -18.32
C MET A 1 -6.75 -24.62 -18.98
N THR A 2 -6.59 -23.31 -18.84
CA THR A 2 -5.42 -22.63 -19.42
C THR A 2 -4.18 -22.95 -18.61
N LYS A 3 -3.07 -23.23 -19.29
CA LYS A 3 -1.79 -23.46 -18.62
C LYS A 3 -1.32 -22.15 -18.02
N LEU A 4 -0.77 -22.20 -16.83
CA LEU A 4 -0.26 -21.03 -16.10
C LEU A 4 0.68 -20.15 -16.95
N LYS A 5 1.50 -20.79 -17.80
CA LYS A 5 2.40 -20.12 -18.76
C LYS A 5 1.67 -19.20 -19.74
N ASP A 6 0.51 -19.60 -20.27
CA ASP A 6 -0.26 -18.77 -21.20
C ASP A 6 -0.81 -17.53 -20.49
N TYR A 7 -1.24 -17.69 -19.23
CA TYR A 7 -1.68 -16.57 -18.40
C TYR A 7 -0.57 -15.57 -18.10
N ILE A 8 0.63 -16.06 -17.75
CA ILE A 8 1.81 -15.23 -17.51
C ILE A 8 2.18 -14.44 -18.77
N ASN A 9 2.15 -15.08 -19.95
CA ASN A 9 2.42 -14.40 -21.21
C ASN A 9 1.40 -13.29 -21.51
N GLU A 10 0.12 -13.51 -21.20
CA GLU A 10 -0.91 -12.49 -21.34
C GLU A 10 -0.71 -11.34 -20.33
N VAL A 11 -0.24 -11.64 -19.11
CA VAL A 11 0.16 -10.61 -18.13
C VAL A 11 1.29 -9.75 -18.69
N LYS A 12 2.39 -10.37 -19.17
CA LYS A 12 3.53 -9.67 -19.79
C LYS A 12 3.06 -8.75 -20.93
N LYS A 13 2.21 -9.27 -21.83
CA LYS A 13 1.62 -8.49 -22.94
C LYS A 13 0.79 -7.28 -22.48
N GLN A 14 -0.01 -7.43 -21.42
CA GLN A 14 -0.80 -6.32 -20.88
C GLN A 14 0.01 -5.39 -19.95
N ARG A 15 1.25 -5.76 -19.64
CA ARG A 15 2.12 -5.09 -18.68
C ARG A 15 3.56 -4.98 -19.24
N PRO A 16 3.78 -4.20 -20.32
CA PRO A 16 5.07 -4.11 -20.99
C PRO A 16 6.20 -3.60 -20.09
N LEU A 17 5.95 -2.65 -19.17
CA LEU A 17 6.99 -2.18 -18.24
C LEU A 17 7.47 -3.27 -17.29
N LEU A 18 6.60 -4.24 -16.95
CA LEU A 18 7.01 -5.38 -16.14
C LEU A 18 7.75 -6.41 -16.99
N ASP A 19 7.32 -6.60 -18.24
CA ASP A 19 8.02 -7.45 -19.21
C ASP A 19 9.44 -6.93 -19.52
N ASP A 20 9.61 -5.62 -19.61
CA ASP A 20 10.92 -4.98 -19.78
C ASP A 20 11.86 -5.28 -18.59
N LEU A 21 11.34 -5.27 -17.35
CA LEU A 21 12.11 -5.63 -16.17
C LEU A 21 12.56 -7.10 -16.23
N VAL A 22 11.66 -8.01 -16.63
CA VAL A 22 11.97 -9.43 -16.77
C VAL A 22 12.97 -9.66 -17.91
N THR A 23 12.81 -8.98 -19.04
CA THR A 23 13.73 -9.08 -20.18
C THR A 23 15.12 -8.58 -19.80
N LYS A 24 15.20 -7.47 -19.07
CA LYS A 24 16.46 -6.85 -18.66
C LYS A 24 17.19 -7.62 -17.55
N PHE A 25 16.43 -8.14 -16.59
CA PHE A 25 16.99 -8.66 -15.34
C PHE A 25 16.63 -10.13 -15.04
N GLY A 26 15.95 -10.82 -15.94
CA GLY A 26 15.36 -12.14 -15.68
C GLY A 26 16.37 -13.17 -15.17
N ASN A 27 17.60 -13.15 -15.70
CA ASN A 27 18.69 -14.05 -15.31
C ASN A 27 19.48 -13.58 -14.08
N ASN A 28 19.25 -12.37 -13.58
CA ASN A 28 19.86 -11.90 -12.34
C ASN A 28 19.11 -12.48 -11.15
N SER A 29 19.77 -12.58 -9.98
CA SER A 29 19.09 -13.04 -8.78
C SER A 29 17.99 -12.07 -8.33
N MET A 30 16.93 -12.58 -7.71
CA MET A 30 15.89 -11.77 -7.08
C MET A 30 16.49 -10.77 -6.09
N TRP A 31 17.54 -11.18 -5.35
CA TRP A 31 18.26 -10.32 -4.42
C TRP A 31 18.93 -9.13 -5.11
N ASP A 32 19.69 -9.36 -6.20
CA ASP A 32 20.44 -8.32 -6.88
C ASP A 32 19.50 -7.31 -7.55
N VAL A 33 18.43 -7.80 -8.18
CA VAL A 33 17.43 -6.93 -8.82
C VAL A 33 16.72 -6.07 -7.78
N SER A 34 16.30 -6.67 -6.66
CA SER A 34 15.65 -5.92 -5.59
C SER A 34 16.57 -4.88 -4.95
N SER A 35 17.85 -5.22 -4.76
CA SER A 35 18.88 -4.29 -4.28
C SER A 35 19.09 -3.12 -5.25
N TYR A 36 19.17 -3.41 -6.56
CA TYR A 36 19.28 -2.39 -7.60
C TYR A 36 18.09 -1.44 -7.59
N LEU A 37 16.86 -1.96 -7.55
CA LEU A 37 15.62 -1.19 -7.55
C LEU A 37 15.45 -0.34 -6.28
N PHE A 38 15.93 -0.84 -5.14
CA PHE A 38 15.95 -0.14 -3.86
C PHE A 38 16.91 1.06 -3.86
N ASN A 39 18.06 0.94 -4.52
CA ASN A 39 19.06 2.00 -4.58
C ASN A 39 18.79 3.03 -5.69
N GLN A 40 17.75 2.86 -6.52
CA GLN A 40 17.41 3.84 -7.54
C GLN A 40 17.03 5.22 -7.00
N GLY A 41 16.65 5.35 -5.72
CA GLY A 41 16.40 6.67 -5.16
C GLY A 41 17.66 7.52 -5.06
N GLU A 42 18.87 6.94 -5.05
CA GLU A 42 20.13 7.68 -5.09
C GLU A 42 20.22 8.63 -6.30
N THR A 43 19.61 8.26 -7.43
CA THR A 43 19.56 9.12 -8.61
C THR A 43 18.63 10.32 -8.45
N SER A 44 17.76 10.32 -7.43
CA SER A 44 16.84 11.41 -7.10
C SER A 44 17.33 12.25 -5.92
N ALA A 45 18.50 11.95 -5.35
CA ALA A 45 18.99 12.58 -4.11
C ALA A 45 19.12 14.10 -4.21
N HIS A 46 19.51 14.64 -5.37
CA HIS A 46 19.63 16.08 -5.61
C HIS A 46 18.27 16.78 -5.78
N HIS A 47 17.18 16.04 -5.95
CA HIS A 47 15.82 16.58 -6.05
C HIS A 47 15.06 16.57 -4.74
N TYR A 48 15.60 15.89 -3.72
CA TYR A 48 14.97 15.72 -2.42
C TYR A 48 14.91 17.04 -1.64
N ARG A 49 13.74 17.37 -1.12
CA ARG A 49 13.51 18.54 -0.24
C ARG A 49 13.54 18.14 1.23
N LYS A 50 14.46 18.72 2.00
CA LYS A 50 14.73 18.35 3.41
C LYS A 50 13.58 18.70 4.36
N GLU A 51 12.72 19.65 3.96
CA GLU A 51 11.49 20.01 4.64
C GLU A 51 10.57 18.81 4.86
N PHE A 52 10.71 17.75 4.04
CA PHE A 52 10.04 16.47 4.21
C PHE A 52 10.12 15.96 5.66
N MET A 53 11.30 16.00 6.28
CA MET A 53 11.48 15.45 7.62
C MET A 53 10.81 16.28 8.70
N THR A 54 10.65 17.58 8.49
CA THR A 54 9.86 18.43 9.39
C THR A 54 8.39 18.01 9.36
N ILE A 55 7.84 17.81 8.16
CA ILE A 55 6.45 17.33 8.00
C ILE A 55 6.29 15.91 8.54
N PHE A 56 7.26 15.03 8.28
CA PHE A 56 7.23 13.64 8.74
C PHE A 56 7.17 13.55 10.28
N ARG A 57 8.02 14.31 10.98
CA ARG A 57 8.04 14.33 12.45
C ARG A 57 6.71 14.82 13.03
N ASN A 58 6.09 15.82 12.40
CA ASN A 58 4.78 16.33 12.80
C ASN A 58 3.64 15.34 12.49
N ALA A 59 3.77 14.56 11.41
CA ALA A 59 2.78 13.57 11.02
C ALA A 59 2.81 12.33 11.92
N TYR A 60 4.00 11.93 12.40
CA TYR A 60 4.20 10.68 13.12
C TYR A 60 5.02 10.89 14.41
N PRO A 61 4.51 11.65 15.39
CA PRO A 61 5.24 11.95 16.62
C PRO A 61 5.53 10.71 17.48
N GLY A 62 4.80 9.60 17.27
CA GLY A 62 5.04 8.32 17.93
C GLY A 62 6.22 7.50 17.37
N VAL A 63 6.80 7.91 16.23
CA VAL A 63 8.00 7.26 15.69
C VAL A 63 9.22 7.65 16.56
N PRO A 64 10.04 6.69 17.03
CA PRO A 64 11.17 6.99 17.91
C PRO A 64 12.18 7.97 17.30
N LYS A 65 12.83 8.77 18.15
CA LYS A 65 13.77 9.80 17.71
C LYS A 65 14.92 9.20 16.88
N GLU A 66 15.45 8.06 17.27
CA GLU A 66 16.51 7.36 16.56
C GLU A 66 16.11 6.93 15.15
N VAL A 67 14.81 6.65 14.93
CA VAL A 67 14.25 6.33 13.62
C VAL A 67 14.11 7.60 12.78
N HIS A 68 13.65 8.70 13.37
CA HIS A 68 13.66 10.00 12.71
C HIS A 68 15.06 10.43 12.30
N ASP A 69 16.05 10.30 13.19
CA ASP A 69 17.45 10.64 12.91
C ASP A 69 18.06 9.75 11.83
N TYR A 70 17.64 8.48 11.75
CA TYR A 70 18.03 7.57 10.68
C TYR A 70 17.43 8.01 9.34
N TYR A 71 16.12 8.28 9.27
CA TYR A 71 15.47 8.74 8.05
C TYR A 71 16.03 10.05 7.51
N ASP A 72 16.31 11.00 8.40
CA ASP A 72 16.95 12.27 8.06
C ASP A 72 18.27 12.07 7.31
N LYS A 73 19.08 11.10 7.76
CA LYS A 73 20.37 10.76 7.13
C LYS A 73 20.22 9.90 5.88
N SER A 74 19.31 8.93 5.89
CA SER A 74 19.16 7.97 4.80
C SER A 74 18.50 8.60 3.57
N LEU A 75 17.45 9.40 3.77
CA LEU A 75 16.70 10.02 2.67
C LEU A 75 17.50 11.09 1.92
N ILE A 76 18.49 11.72 2.57
CA ILE A 76 19.43 12.63 1.86
C ILE A 76 20.26 11.87 0.81
N LYS A 77 20.60 10.60 1.08
CA LYS A 77 21.44 9.79 0.20
C LYS A 77 20.63 9.01 -0.82
N ASN A 78 19.52 8.43 -0.35
CA ASN A 78 18.60 7.63 -1.13
C ASN A 78 17.18 7.99 -0.66
N PRO A 79 16.53 9.01 -1.25
CA PRO A 79 15.16 9.45 -0.94
C PRO A 79 14.11 8.41 -1.36
N PHE A 80 14.21 7.22 -0.80
CA PHE A 80 13.34 6.08 -1.08
C PHE A 80 12.24 5.98 -0.02
N VAL A 81 11.00 5.78 -0.46
CA VAL A 81 9.90 5.34 0.40
C VAL A 81 9.15 4.19 -0.26
N SER A 82 8.65 3.26 0.56
CA SER A 82 7.71 2.24 0.08
C SER A 82 6.30 2.84 0.04
N THR A 83 5.60 2.68 -1.09
CA THR A 83 4.18 3.03 -1.28
C THR A 83 3.36 1.82 -1.71
N ALA A 84 3.86 0.60 -1.47
CA ALA A 84 3.16 -0.63 -1.86
C ALA A 84 1.93 -0.92 -0.99
N ASP A 85 2.00 -0.57 0.29
CA ASP A 85 1.11 -1.11 1.31
C ASP A 85 -0.19 -0.32 1.46
N HIS A 86 -1.25 -1.06 1.77
CA HIS A 86 -2.42 -0.47 2.42
C HIS A 86 -2.17 -0.34 3.93
N HIS A 87 -2.81 0.62 4.57
CA HIS A 87 -2.65 0.81 6.00
C HIS A 87 -3.51 -0.19 6.77
N GLY A 88 -2.86 -1.10 7.49
CA GLY A 88 -3.51 -2.07 8.36
C GLY A 88 -2.62 -3.26 8.76
N PRO A 89 -3.13 -4.32 9.42
CA PRO A 89 -2.30 -5.44 9.83
C PRO A 89 -1.49 -6.01 8.66
N ILE A 90 -0.18 -6.14 8.87
CA ILE A 90 0.71 -6.80 7.91
C ILE A 90 0.33 -8.27 7.83
N ASP A 91 -0.28 -8.67 6.73
CA ASP A 91 -1.01 -9.93 6.72
C ASP A 91 -1.11 -10.60 5.36
N HIS A 92 -1.57 -9.87 4.35
CA HIS A 92 -1.71 -10.41 3.01
C HIS A 92 -0.34 -10.88 2.45
N PRO A 93 -0.25 -12.09 1.86
CA PRO A 93 1.02 -12.68 1.43
C PRO A 93 1.90 -11.80 0.53
N ALA A 94 1.25 -11.02 -0.35
CA ALA A 94 1.90 -10.03 -1.21
C ALA A 94 2.65 -8.94 -0.42
N PHE A 95 2.01 -8.37 0.60
CA PHE A 95 2.62 -7.35 1.44
C PHE A 95 3.67 -7.97 2.36
N LEU A 96 3.37 -9.16 2.89
CA LEU A 96 4.30 -9.87 3.77
C LEU A 96 5.65 -10.15 3.09
N SER A 97 5.65 -10.77 1.90
CA SER A 97 6.87 -11.07 1.15
C SER A 97 7.68 -9.79 0.85
N SER A 98 6.97 -8.73 0.46
CA SER A 98 7.57 -7.41 0.18
C SER A 98 8.26 -6.81 1.41
N ASN A 99 7.60 -6.87 2.58
CA ASN A 99 8.14 -6.32 3.82
C ASN A 99 9.29 -7.16 4.40
N VAL A 100 9.27 -8.49 4.21
CA VAL A 100 10.43 -9.35 4.51
C VAL A 100 11.61 -8.95 3.64
N LEU A 101 11.40 -8.78 2.34
CA LEU A 101 12.44 -8.35 1.40
C LEU A 101 13.03 -6.98 1.79
N LEU A 102 12.18 -5.98 2.05
CA LEU A 102 12.61 -4.66 2.53
C LEU A 102 13.43 -4.77 3.82
N THR A 103 13.00 -5.61 4.76
CA THR A 103 13.70 -5.84 6.02
C THR A 103 15.10 -6.40 5.79
N LEU A 104 15.22 -7.42 4.93
CA LEU A 104 16.50 -8.07 4.64
C LEU A 104 17.48 -7.19 3.87
N LEU A 105 16.97 -6.32 3.00
CA LEU A 105 17.77 -5.32 2.25
C LEU A 105 18.20 -4.14 3.13
N SER A 106 17.50 -3.91 4.23
CA SER A 106 17.78 -2.84 5.18
C SER A 106 18.82 -3.28 6.21
N ARG A 107 19.46 -2.31 6.88
CA ARG A 107 20.44 -2.62 7.93
C ARG A 107 19.76 -2.97 9.26
N LYS A 108 18.95 -2.04 9.77
CA LYS A 108 18.21 -2.15 11.04
C LYS A 108 16.87 -1.44 10.95
N ILE A 109 16.79 -0.34 10.22
CA ILE A 109 15.56 0.43 10.06
C ILE A 109 15.21 0.36 8.58
N THR A 110 14.03 -0.19 8.27
CA THR A 110 13.51 -0.16 6.90
C THR A 110 13.23 1.26 6.48
N PRO A 111 13.24 1.62 5.18
CA PRO A 111 12.77 2.92 4.77
C PRO A 111 11.33 3.20 5.21
N PRO A 112 10.91 4.47 5.21
CA PRO A 112 9.53 4.80 5.53
C PRO A 112 8.55 4.05 4.62
N ILE A 113 7.57 3.37 5.23
CA ILE A 113 6.46 2.78 4.51
C ILE A 113 5.29 3.76 4.59
N PHE A 114 4.93 4.31 3.45
CA PHE A 114 3.80 5.18 3.24
C PHE A 114 2.61 4.36 2.78
N SER A 115 1.82 3.94 3.75
CA SER A 115 0.68 3.07 3.54
C SER A 115 -0.61 3.87 3.30
N PHE A 116 -1.44 3.46 2.35
CA PHE A 116 -2.71 4.14 2.04
C PHE A 116 -3.82 3.72 3.00
N SER A 117 -4.40 4.68 3.74
CA SER A 117 -5.50 4.43 4.68
C SER A 117 -6.88 4.77 4.09
N ALA A 118 -6.90 5.41 2.92
CA ALA A 118 -8.09 5.65 2.10
C ALA A 118 -8.60 4.38 1.38
N ILE A 119 -8.72 3.28 2.12
CA ILE A 119 -9.22 2.00 1.62
C ILE A 119 -10.35 1.49 2.51
N PRO A 120 -11.40 0.89 1.92
CA PRO A 120 -12.45 0.27 2.71
C PRO A 120 -11.93 -0.99 3.39
N LEU A 121 -12.49 -1.32 4.54
CA LEU A 121 -12.11 -2.51 5.30
C LEU A 121 -12.28 -3.80 4.46
N ASN A 122 -13.24 -3.88 3.53
CA ASN A 122 -13.43 -5.05 2.67
C ASN A 122 -12.53 -5.14 1.43
N ASN A 123 -11.46 -4.34 1.35
CA ASN A 123 -10.53 -4.39 0.23
C ASN A 123 -9.89 -5.78 0.09
N GLY A 124 -9.85 -6.34 -1.13
CA GLY A 124 -9.43 -7.73 -1.34
C GLY A 124 -7.97 -8.04 -0.99
N SER A 125 -7.10 -7.03 -0.95
CA SER A 125 -5.71 -7.18 -0.49
C SER A 125 -5.53 -6.87 0.99
N TYR A 126 -6.59 -6.40 1.66
CA TYR A 126 -6.54 -5.93 3.03
C TYR A 126 -7.66 -6.57 3.87
N PRO A 127 -7.34 -7.55 4.71
CA PRO A 127 -8.34 -8.26 5.50
C PRO A 127 -8.90 -7.37 6.62
N ARG A 128 -10.18 -7.58 6.96
CA ARG A 128 -10.83 -6.97 8.15
C ARG A 128 -10.41 -7.63 9.47
N GLY A 129 -9.12 -7.91 9.62
CA GLY A 129 -8.57 -8.67 10.73
C GLY A 129 -7.28 -9.37 10.31
N LEU A 130 -7.11 -10.62 10.73
CA LEU A 130 -5.91 -11.43 10.47
C LEU A 130 -6.21 -12.58 9.49
N LEU A 131 -5.22 -13.04 8.74
CA LEU A 131 -5.31 -14.14 7.78
C LEU A 131 -4.41 -15.26 8.25
N TYR A 132 -4.89 -16.47 8.05
CA TYR A 132 -4.15 -17.68 8.34
C TYR A 132 -4.27 -18.63 7.16
N SER A 133 -3.13 -19.03 6.61
CA SER A 133 -3.09 -20.01 5.53
C SER A 133 -3.04 -21.40 6.13
N THR A 134 -4.00 -22.23 5.75
CA THR A 134 -4.17 -23.59 6.29
C THR A 134 -4.38 -24.58 5.17
N LYS A 135 -4.54 -25.84 5.55
CA LYS A 135 -4.81 -26.93 4.63
C LYS A 135 -6.14 -26.74 3.84
N GLU A 136 -7.11 -26.01 4.40
CA GLU A 136 -8.38 -25.65 3.73
C GLU A 136 -8.29 -24.38 2.87
N GLY A 137 -7.14 -23.73 2.80
CA GLY A 137 -6.94 -22.44 2.13
C GLY A 137 -6.70 -21.29 3.11
N VAL A 138 -6.92 -20.07 2.67
CA VAL A 138 -6.69 -18.88 3.50
C VAL A 138 -7.97 -18.55 4.29
N LYS A 139 -7.90 -18.68 5.62
CA LYS A 139 -8.95 -18.31 6.57
C LYS A 139 -8.76 -16.87 7.05
N ARG A 140 -9.83 -16.19 7.45
CA ARG A 140 -9.81 -14.82 7.99
C ARG A 140 -10.40 -14.77 9.39
N PHE A 141 -9.60 -14.34 10.36
CA PHE A 141 -10.02 -13.98 11.70
C PHE A 141 -10.48 -12.52 11.70
N SER A 142 -11.78 -12.28 11.76
CA SER A 142 -12.35 -10.95 11.57
C SER A 142 -12.43 -10.18 12.89
N PHE A 143 -11.93 -8.94 12.90
CA PHE A 143 -12.05 -8.00 14.03
C PHE A 143 -13.34 -7.18 13.98
N PHE A 144 -13.90 -7.00 12.79
CA PHE A 144 -15.07 -6.16 12.56
C PHE A 144 -16.27 -6.98 12.08
N GLY A 145 -17.49 -6.54 12.40
CA GLY A 145 -18.74 -7.15 11.93
C GLY A 145 -19.13 -6.68 10.52
N SER A 146 -19.95 -7.42 9.78
CA SER A 146 -20.23 -7.18 8.33
C SER A 146 -20.75 -5.75 8.03
N ALA A 147 -21.44 -5.12 8.97
CA ALA A 147 -21.94 -3.75 8.84
C ALA A 147 -20.84 -2.72 8.56
N GLN A 148 -19.62 -2.93 9.09
CA GLN A 148 -18.50 -1.98 8.95
C GLN A 148 -17.69 -2.19 7.67
N LYS A 149 -18.06 -3.11 6.78
CA LYS A 149 -17.19 -3.58 5.69
C LYS A 149 -16.83 -2.50 4.68
N HIS A 150 -17.65 -1.47 4.55
CA HIS A 150 -17.44 -0.36 3.64
C HIS A 150 -16.78 0.87 4.30
N GLN A 151 -16.60 0.86 5.62
CA GLN A 151 -15.90 1.94 6.33
C GLN A 151 -14.44 2.01 5.87
N VAL A 152 -13.89 3.22 5.77
CA VAL A 152 -12.48 3.40 5.42
C VAL A 152 -11.57 3.36 6.63
N VAL A 153 -10.41 2.71 6.50
CA VAL A 153 -9.43 2.58 7.60
C VAL A 153 -9.09 3.94 8.24
N TYR A 154 -8.96 4.99 7.41
CA TYR A 154 -8.71 6.37 7.86
C TYR A 154 -9.70 6.88 8.93
N ALA A 155 -10.97 6.47 8.85
CA ALA A 155 -12.07 6.98 9.66
C ALA A 155 -12.60 6.00 10.72
N VAL A 156 -12.18 4.73 10.67
CA VAL A 156 -12.61 3.69 11.61
C VAL A 156 -12.16 4.01 13.03
N ASP A 157 -13.08 3.82 13.99
CA ASP A 157 -12.82 4.01 15.41
C ASP A 157 -11.86 2.94 15.95
N PRO A 158 -11.05 3.25 16.98
CA PRO A 158 -10.20 2.26 17.60
C PRO A 158 -11.04 1.11 18.17
N ILE A 159 -10.50 -0.10 18.06
CA ILE A 159 -11.03 -1.29 18.73
C ILE A 159 -10.70 -1.18 20.22
N LYS A 160 -11.67 -1.38 21.10
CA LYS A 160 -11.39 -1.52 22.53
C LYS A 160 -10.93 -2.95 22.80
N PHE A 161 -9.63 -3.13 23.02
CA PHE A 161 -9.06 -4.43 23.35
C PHE A 161 -9.17 -4.72 24.86
N SER A 162 -9.66 -5.89 25.20
CA SER A 162 -9.78 -6.45 26.55
C SER A 162 -10.03 -7.95 26.43
N ASP A 163 -9.83 -8.71 27.51
CA ASP A 163 -10.12 -10.15 27.52
C ASP A 163 -11.56 -10.45 27.04
N VAL A 164 -12.53 -9.63 27.44
CA VAL A 164 -13.93 -9.76 27.01
C VAL A 164 -14.10 -9.54 25.51
N SER A 165 -13.48 -8.49 24.95
CA SER A 165 -13.56 -8.20 23.51
C SER A 165 -12.83 -9.26 22.67
N ILE A 166 -11.70 -9.76 23.17
CA ILE A 166 -10.93 -10.84 22.53
C ILE A 166 -11.78 -12.12 22.53
N GLN A 167 -12.36 -12.49 23.67
CA GLN A 167 -13.24 -13.66 23.75
C GLN A 167 -14.43 -13.55 22.77
N SER A 168 -15.04 -12.37 22.67
CA SER A 168 -16.11 -12.12 21.71
C SER A 168 -15.65 -12.29 20.26
N MET A 169 -14.45 -11.83 19.90
CA MET A 169 -13.87 -12.07 18.57
C MET A 169 -13.57 -13.56 18.35
N LEU A 170 -13.02 -14.26 19.34
CA LEU A 170 -12.74 -15.69 19.25
C LEU A 170 -14.03 -16.48 19.01
N ASP A 171 -15.09 -16.19 19.76
CA ASP A 171 -16.39 -16.86 19.62
C ASP A 171 -17.02 -16.60 18.24
N HIS A 172 -16.91 -15.37 17.71
CA HIS A 172 -17.41 -15.04 16.37
C HIS A 172 -16.68 -15.79 15.25
N ASN A 173 -15.41 -16.16 15.46
CA ASN A 173 -14.58 -16.82 14.46
C ASN A 173 -14.45 -18.34 14.70
N ARG A 174 -14.94 -18.87 15.83
CA ARG A 174 -14.68 -20.25 16.29
C ARG A 174 -15.02 -21.33 15.27
N ASP A 175 -16.12 -21.17 14.53
CA ASP A 175 -16.58 -22.18 13.55
C ASP A 175 -15.73 -22.23 12.28
N HIS A 176 -14.82 -21.28 12.09
CA HIS A 176 -13.97 -21.19 10.89
C HIS A 176 -12.54 -21.67 11.11
N PHE A 177 -12.17 -21.98 12.35
CA PHE A 177 -10.80 -22.31 12.74
C PHE A 177 -10.76 -23.55 13.62
N GLU A 178 -9.68 -24.33 13.53
CA GLU A 178 -9.45 -25.44 14.44
C GLU A 178 -9.10 -24.93 15.84
N LEU A 179 -9.28 -25.77 16.86
CA LEU A 179 -9.07 -25.39 18.26
C LEU A 179 -7.65 -24.89 18.54
N ASN A 180 -6.63 -25.48 17.93
CA ASN A 180 -5.24 -25.06 18.09
C ASN A 180 -4.98 -23.71 17.40
N GLU A 181 -5.59 -23.48 16.23
CA GLU A 181 -5.50 -22.22 15.49
C GLU A 181 -6.09 -21.07 16.32
N ILE A 182 -7.29 -21.27 16.88
CA ILE A 182 -7.96 -20.29 17.76
C ILE A 182 -7.12 -20.00 19.01
N ARG A 183 -6.56 -21.03 19.66
CA ARG A 183 -5.71 -20.84 20.85
C ARG A 183 -4.42 -20.06 20.54
N ASN A 184 -3.83 -20.27 19.37
CA ASN A 184 -2.65 -19.51 18.95
C ASN A 184 -3.00 -18.03 18.72
N ILE A 185 -4.14 -17.75 18.10
CA ILE A 185 -4.63 -16.39 17.89
C ILE A 185 -4.97 -15.72 19.24
N GLU A 186 -5.67 -16.43 20.14
CA GLU A 186 -5.96 -15.96 21.49
C GLU A 186 -4.68 -15.54 22.20
N LYS A 187 -3.69 -16.44 22.26
CA LYS A 187 -2.39 -16.14 22.89
C LYS A 187 -1.72 -14.92 22.26
N LEU A 188 -1.71 -14.81 20.93
CA LEU A 188 -1.12 -13.68 20.23
C LEU A 188 -1.80 -12.36 20.59
N LEU A 189 -3.13 -12.33 20.60
CA LEU A 189 -3.91 -11.13 20.94
C LEU A 189 -3.73 -10.78 22.43
N SER A 190 -3.71 -11.76 23.32
CA SER A 190 -3.38 -11.57 24.73
C SER A 190 -1.98 -10.99 24.87
N ASP A 191 -0.95 -11.59 24.27
CA ASP A 191 0.42 -11.11 24.35
C ASP A 191 0.53 -9.64 23.85
N PHE A 192 -0.16 -9.30 22.77
CA PHE A 192 -0.21 -7.94 22.24
C PHE A 192 -0.75 -6.94 23.26
N ILE A 193 -1.91 -7.21 23.87
CA ILE A 193 -2.53 -6.25 24.81
C ILE A 193 -1.77 -6.13 26.14
N HIS A 194 -0.97 -7.14 26.50
CA HIS A 194 -0.11 -7.10 27.70
C HIS A 194 1.17 -6.29 27.48
N HIS A 195 1.71 -6.26 26.26
CA HIS A 195 2.97 -5.59 25.95
C HIS A 195 2.80 -4.22 25.30
N VAL A 196 1.61 -3.91 24.81
CA VAL A 196 1.33 -2.69 24.04
C VAL A 196 0.13 -1.97 24.65
N GLU A 197 0.30 -0.68 24.93
CA GLU A 197 -0.78 0.17 25.43
C GLU A 197 -1.77 0.58 24.32
N VAL A 198 -2.29 -0.40 23.57
CA VAL A 198 -3.10 -0.19 22.36
C VAL A 198 -4.42 0.56 22.61
N ASN A 199 -4.95 0.50 23.83
CA ASN A 199 -6.17 1.21 24.21
C ASN A 199 -5.95 2.72 24.47
N LYS A 200 -4.68 3.20 24.44
CA LYS A 200 -4.39 4.64 24.46
C LYS A 200 -4.53 5.29 23.08
N CYS A 201 -4.61 4.49 22.01
CA CYS A 201 -4.82 4.99 20.66
C CYS A 201 -6.21 5.63 20.51
N SER A 202 -6.24 6.75 19.79
CA SER A 202 -7.44 7.49 19.44
C SER A 202 -8.07 7.01 18.12
N THR A 203 -7.34 6.24 17.32
CA THR A 203 -7.81 5.73 16.02
C THR A 203 -7.39 4.28 15.77
N TYR A 204 -8.14 3.57 14.94
CA TYR A 204 -7.73 2.23 14.49
C TYR A 204 -6.41 2.25 13.71
N SER A 205 -6.15 3.31 12.95
CA SER A 205 -4.88 3.51 12.23
C SER A 205 -3.66 3.53 13.17
N GLU A 206 -3.77 4.19 14.33
CA GLU A 206 -2.70 4.15 15.35
C GLU A 206 -2.52 2.73 15.93
N GLN A 207 -3.62 2.01 16.17
CA GLN A 207 -3.55 0.63 16.66
C GLN A 207 -2.86 -0.30 15.67
N VAL A 208 -3.13 -0.13 14.38
CA VAL A 208 -2.46 -0.84 13.30
C VAL A 208 -0.95 -0.58 13.31
N GLN A 209 -0.53 0.66 13.49
CA GLN A 209 0.89 1.00 13.54
C GLN A 209 1.59 0.30 14.71
N LEU A 210 0.95 0.30 15.89
CA LEU A 210 1.46 -0.42 17.07
C LEU A 210 1.48 -1.94 16.85
N TRP A 211 0.41 -2.51 16.30
CA TRP A 211 0.33 -3.92 15.95
C TRP A 211 1.46 -4.33 15.01
N ASN A 212 1.62 -3.64 13.88
CA ASN A 212 2.65 -3.98 12.91
C ASN A 212 4.06 -3.86 13.51
N THR A 213 4.32 -2.82 14.31
CA THR A 213 5.62 -2.64 14.97
C THR A 213 5.92 -3.77 15.95
N TRP A 214 4.96 -4.09 16.83
CA TRP A 214 5.11 -5.15 17.83
C TRP A 214 5.20 -6.55 17.18
N PHE A 215 4.34 -6.82 16.21
CA PHE A 215 4.27 -8.10 15.52
C PHE A 215 5.55 -8.36 14.73
N TRP A 216 6.07 -7.36 14.02
CA TRP A 216 7.29 -7.51 13.23
C TRP A 216 8.52 -7.82 14.10
N LYS A 217 8.60 -7.23 15.31
CA LYS A 217 9.66 -7.49 16.28
C LYS A 217 9.72 -8.94 16.75
N GLN A 218 8.62 -9.69 16.64
CA GLN A 218 8.61 -11.12 16.97
C GLN A 218 9.46 -11.95 16.00
N PHE A 219 9.68 -11.48 14.77
CA PHE A 219 10.40 -12.21 13.72
C PHE A 219 11.76 -11.60 13.40
N PHE A 220 11.86 -10.28 13.44
CA PHE A 220 13.09 -9.54 13.15
C PHE A 220 13.42 -8.60 14.33
N PRO A 221 13.90 -9.12 15.47
CA PRO A 221 14.09 -8.33 16.70
C PRO A 221 15.06 -7.15 16.52
N ASP A 222 16.09 -7.33 15.70
CA ASP A 222 17.09 -6.29 15.40
C ASP A 222 16.62 -5.27 14.34
N HIS A 223 15.45 -5.49 13.73
CA HIS A 223 14.92 -4.63 12.68
C HIS A 223 13.65 -3.92 13.14
N SER A 224 13.47 -2.68 12.69
CA SER A 224 12.28 -1.90 12.95
C SER A 224 11.63 -1.49 11.64
N LEU A 225 10.31 -1.57 11.61
CA LEU A 225 9.48 -1.32 10.45
C LEU A 225 8.29 -0.49 10.89
N TYR A 226 8.05 0.63 10.20
CA TYR A 226 7.02 1.61 10.56
C TYR A 226 6.11 1.89 9.38
N PHE A 227 4.83 1.55 9.54
CA PHE A 227 3.76 1.93 8.62
C PHE A 227 3.24 3.30 9.00
N ASN A 228 3.33 4.24 8.06
CA ASN A 228 2.98 5.63 8.26
C ASN A 228 1.88 5.98 7.25
N PRO A 229 0.64 6.27 7.69
CA PRO A 229 -0.46 6.60 6.79
C PRO A 229 -0.13 7.81 5.92
N ILE A 230 0.04 7.64 4.62
CA ILE A 230 0.42 8.72 3.69
C ILE A 230 -0.57 9.90 3.71
N ASP A 231 -1.84 9.60 3.98
CA ASP A 231 -2.92 10.57 4.09
C ASP A 231 -2.70 11.55 5.27
N ILE A 232 -2.10 11.08 6.37
CA ILE A 232 -1.73 11.92 7.52
C ILE A 232 -0.52 12.81 7.17
N PHE A 233 0.45 12.30 6.41
CA PHE A 233 1.57 13.12 5.93
C PHE A 233 1.06 14.26 5.04
N THR A 234 0.19 13.96 4.08
CA THR A 234 -0.44 14.98 3.23
C THR A 234 -1.26 15.97 4.05
N LYS A 235 -2.00 15.53 5.07
CA LYS A 235 -2.68 16.46 5.99
C LYS A 235 -1.72 17.42 6.67
N GLN A 236 -0.59 16.94 7.21
CA GLN A 236 0.38 17.83 7.84
C GLN A 236 1.11 18.72 6.86
N PHE A 237 1.34 18.27 5.62
CA PHE A 237 1.82 19.12 4.54
C PHE A 237 0.88 20.30 4.27
N PHE A 238 -0.44 20.05 4.26
CA PHE A 238 -1.44 21.12 4.11
C PHE A 238 -1.34 22.16 5.22
N LYS A 239 -1.18 21.72 6.46
CA LYS A 239 -1.10 22.59 7.64
C LYS A 239 0.19 23.42 7.69
N TYR A 240 1.32 22.73 7.62
CA TYR A 240 2.62 23.29 8.01
C TYR A 240 3.42 23.86 6.83
N LEU A 241 3.02 23.57 5.59
CA LEU A 241 3.75 24.05 4.42
C LEU A 241 2.82 24.70 3.39
N LEU A 242 1.88 23.95 2.80
CA LEU A 242 1.02 24.46 1.74
C LEU A 242 0.14 25.65 2.17
N GLY A 243 -0.36 25.62 3.41
CA GLY A 243 -1.16 26.70 3.97
C GLY A 243 -0.36 27.97 4.29
N GLN A 244 0.96 27.85 4.46
CA GLN A 244 1.85 28.95 4.87
C GLN A 244 2.54 29.61 3.67
N ASP A 245 2.76 28.86 2.59
CA ASP A 245 3.49 29.34 1.42
C ASP A 245 2.69 29.12 0.13
N LYS A 246 2.11 30.22 -0.38
CA LYS A 246 1.36 30.26 -1.64
C LYS A 246 2.27 30.30 -2.87
N THR A 247 3.57 30.55 -2.68
CA THR A 247 4.52 30.63 -3.80
C THR A 247 4.93 29.25 -4.30
N LEU A 248 4.65 28.19 -3.53
CA LEU A 248 4.97 26.81 -3.88
C LEU A 248 4.32 26.41 -5.22
N PRO A 249 5.07 25.77 -6.14
CA PRO A 249 4.51 25.32 -7.42
C PRO A 249 3.28 24.42 -7.28
N ILE A 250 3.27 23.52 -6.30
CA ILE A 250 2.10 22.68 -5.99
C ILE A 250 0.89 23.49 -5.50
N TYR A 251 1.08 24.61 -4.80
CA TYR A 251 -0.02 25.51 -4.43
C TYR A 251 -0.67 26.07 -5.69
N LYS A 252 0.14 26.61 -6.59
CA LYS A 252 -0.31 27.18 -7.86
C LYS A 252 -1.05 26.15 -8.72
N VAL A 253 -0.53 24.92 -8.81
CA VAL A 253 -1.20 23.81 -9.51
C VAL A 253 -2.57 23.49 -8.91
N LEU A 254 -2.73 23.52 -7.58
CA LEU A 254 -3.99 23.16 -6.92
C LEU A 254 -5.01 24.30 -6.92
N PHE A 255 -4.58 25.55 -6.68
CA PHE A 255 -5.46 26.67 -6.38
C PHE A 255 -5.52 27.74 -7.47
N GLU A 256 -4.46 27.95 -8.24
CA GLU A 256 -4.39 29.00 -9.26
C GLU A 256 -4.68 28.47 -10.67
N LEU A 257 -4.30 27.22 -10.95
CA LEU A 257 -4.64 26.56 -12.20
C LEU A 257 -6.15 26.34 -12.30
N SER A 258 -6.76 26.80 -13.40
CA SER A 258 -8.21 26.73 -13.56
C SER A 258 -8.71 25.27 -13.54
N PRO A 259 -9.92 25.00 -13.00
CA PRO A 259 -10.49 23.65 -13.00
C PRO A 259 -10.59 23.02 -14.39
N ASN A 260 -10.80 23.82 -15.44
CA ASN A 260 -10.88 23.33 -16.81
C ASN A 260 -9.52 22.81 -17.29
N ILE A 261 -8.43 23.52 -17.01
CA ILE A 261 -7.08 23.07 -17.36
C ILE A 261 -6.66 21.89 -16.48
N GLN A 262 -6.97 21.91 -15.18
CA GLN A 262 -6.76 20.74 -14.30
C GLN A 262 -7.44 19.49 -14.87
N ASN A 263 -8.68 19.61 -15.36
CA ASN A 263 -9.37 18.53 -16.04
C ASN A 263 -8.69 18.08 -17.32
N GLU A 264 -8.33 19.01 -18.19
CA GLU A 264 -7.67 18.69 -19.46
C GLU A 264 -6.40 17.86 -19.24
N LEU A 265 -5.62 18.20 -18.21
CA LEU A 265 -4.33 17.58 -17.96
C LEU A 265 -4.39 16.30 -17.12
N LEU A 266 -5.37 16.17 -16.21
CA LEU A 266 -5.40 15.13 -15.19
C LEU A 266 -6.56 14.13 -15.33
N ASN A 267 -7.55 14.42 -16.18
CA ASN A 267 -8.68 13.54 -16.40
C ASN A 267 -8.26 12.18 -16.98
N GLY A 268 -8.81 11.10 -16.42
CA GLY A 268 -8.55 9.72 -16.84
C GLY A 268 -7.29 9.10 -16.23
N ILE A 269 -6.52 9.85 -15.43
CA ILE A 269 -5.39 9.30 -14.69
C ILE A 269 -5.91 8.40 -13.55
N TYR A 270 -5.42 7.16 -13.48
CA TYR A 270 -5.76 6.23 -12.42
C TYR A 270 -5.36 6.79 -11.05
N GLY A 271 -6.27 6.69 -10.07
CA GLY A 271 -6.10 7.33 -8.75
C GLY A 271 -6.53 8.79 -8.67
N GLY A 272 -6.89 9.39 -9.80
CA GLY A 272 -7.58 10.69 -9.89
C GLY A 272 -9.06 10.50 -10.19
N TRP A 273 -9.53 11.09 -11.30
CA TRP A 273 -10.92 11.05 -11.71
C TRP A 273 -11.11 10.81 -13.21
N SER A 274 -12.29 10.35 -13.56
CA SER A 274 -12.84 10.39 -14.92
C SER A 274 -14.04 11.35 -14.90
N LEU A 275 -13.89 12.52 -15.50
CA LEU A 275 -14.86 13.62 -15.44
C LEU A 275 -16.25 13.21 -15.95
N GLU A 276 -16.30 12.43 -17.03
CA GLU A 276 -17.55 11.93 -17.61
C GLU A 276 -18.38 11.13 -16.59
N LYS A 277 -17.71 10.24 -15.86
CA LYS A 277 -18.33 9.39 -14.83
C LYS A 277 -18.56 10.15 -13.54
N LEU A 278 -17.61 10.99 -13.12
CA LEU A 278 -17.65 11.75 -11.88
C LEU A 278 -18.79 12.77 -11.87
N LYS A 279 -19.06 13.46 -12.99
CA LYS A 279 -20.21 14.37 -13.12
C LYS A 279 -21.55 13.68 -12.86
N LYS A 280 -21.62 12.38 -13.11
CA LYS A 280 -22.80 11.53 -12.88
C LYS A 280 -22.68 10.70 -11.60
N PHE A 281 -21.61 10.89 -10.83
CA PHE A 281 -21.24 10.10 -9.65
C PHE A 281 -21.30 8.59 -9.88
N GLN A 282 -20.92 8.14 -11.09
CA GLN A 282 -20.92 6.74 -11.47
C GLN A 282 -19.73 5.97 -10.90
N GLN A 283 -19.92 4.67 -10.70
CA GLN A 283 -18.87 3.77 -10.24
C GLN A 283 -17.64 3.85 -11.16
N GLY A 284 -16.45 3.94 -10.56
CA GLY A 284 -15.19 4.10 -11.28
C GLY A 284 -14.93 5.52 -11.81
N GLY A 285 -15.72 6.52 -11.37
CA GLY A 285 -15.47 7.94 -11.68
C GLY A 285 -14.31 8.58 -10.90
N GLY A 286 -13.86 7.97 -9.80
CA GLY A 286 -12.80 8.54 -8.96
C GLY A 286 -13.26 9.78 -8.20
N THR A 287 -12.33 10.68 -7.87
CA THR A 287 -12.63 11.90 -7.10
C THR A 287 -11.68 13.05 -7.43
N TRP A 288 -12.13 14.28 -7.22
CA TRP A 288 -11.32 15.48 -7.45
C TRP A 288 -10.38 15.77 -6.28
N PHE A 289 -9.14 15.26 -6.35
CA PHE A 289 -8.05 15.41 -5.35
C PHE A 289 -8.34 14.95 -3.91
N PHE A 290 -9.59 14.89 -3.48
CA PHE A 290 -10.03 14.47 -2.15
C PHE A 290 -11.27 13.62 -2.27
N TRP A 291 -11.36 12.58 -1.46
CA TRP A 291 -12.63 11.91 -1.20
C TRP A 291 -13.31 12.58 0.00
N GLY A 292 -14.64 12.57 -0.02
CA GLY A 292 -15.45 12.90 1.15
C GLY A 292 -15.62 11.67 2.03
N ILE A 293 -15.82 11.88 3.33
CA ILE A 293 -16.21 10.84 4.28
C ILE A 293 -17.62 11.17 4.76
N ASP A 294 -18.54 10.23 4.60
CA ASP A 294 -19.92 10.39 5.09
C ASP A 294 -20.05 10.03 6.59
N GLU A 295 -21.27 10.19 7.12
CA GLU A 295 -21.62 9.88 8.51
C GLU A 295 -21.42 8.40 8.88
N ASP A 296 -21.53 7.50 7.90
CA ASP A 296 -21.29 6.06 8.05
C ASP A 296 -19.81 5.69 7.88
N LYS A 297 -18.94 6.69 7.67
CA LYS A 297 -17.49 6.57 7.45
C LYS A 297 -17.12 5.90 6.13
N HIS A 298 -18.00 5.98 5.14
CA HIS A 298 -17.74 5.55 3.78
C HIS A 298 -17.06 6.65 2.99
N MET A 299 -16.25 6.23 2.03
CA MET A 299 -15.65 7.13 1.06
C MET A 299 -16.66 7.50 -0.03
N ILE A 300 -16.89 8.79 -0.23
CA ILE A 300 -17.78 9.29 -1.28
C ILE A 300 -17.04 10.20 -2.25
N PRO A 301 -17.31 10.09 -3.57
CA PRO A 301 -16.66 10.91 -4.58
C PRO A 301 -17.07 12.38 -4.45
N LEU A 302 -16.09 13.28 -4.62
CA LEU A 302 -16.26 14.72 -4.66
C LEU A 302 -15.88 15.26 -6.03
N ILE A 303 -16.61 16.29 -6.46
CA ILE A 303 -16.29 17.08 -7.64
C ILE A 303 -16.13 18.55 -7.23
N ARG A 304 -15.23 19.27 -7.92
CA ARG A 304 -15.09 20.71 -7.76
C ARG A 304 -16.18 21.44 -8.55
N ASP A 305 -16.98 22.23 -7.86
CA ASP A 305 -17.97 23.15 -8.42
C ASP A 305 -17.64 24.58 -7.95
N GLY A 306 -17.14 25.40 -8.88
CA GLY A 306 -16.56 26.71 -8.56
C GLY A 306 -15.45 26.61 -7.50
N ASN A 307 -15.68 27.28 -6.36
CA ASN A 307 -14.77 27.31 -5.23
C ASN A 307 -15.16 26.32 -4.12
N LYS A 308 -15.88 25.24 -4.42
CA LYS A 308 -16.30 24.24 -3.43
C LYS A 308 -16.11 22.81 -3.94
N LEU A 309 -15.89 21.89 -3.00
CA LEU A 309 -16.05 20.46 -3.21
C LEU A 309 -17.45 20.05 -2.80
N ILE A 310 -18.14 19.34 -3.70
CA ILE A 310 -19.51 18.85 -3.48
C ILE A 310 -19.58 17.34 -3.74
N ALA A 311 -20.52 16.67 -3.07
CA ALA A 311 -20.86 15.28 -3.32
C ALA A 311 -22.26 15.16 -3.95
N GLN A 312 -22.63 13.96 -4.39
CA GLN A 312 -24.00 13.66 -4.80
C GLN A 312 -24.98 13.73 -3.62
N SER A 313 -24.53 13.27 -2.45
CA SER A 313 -25.35 13.22 -1.25
C SER A 313 -25.56 14.62 -0.70
N SER A 314 -26.83 15.00 -0.49
CA SER A 314 -27.19 16.27 0.15
C SER A 314 -26.77 16.35 1.63
N LYS A 315 -26.42 15.22 2.25
CA LYS A 315 -25.92 15.17 3.63
C LYS A 315 -24.46 15.59 3.76
N PHE A 316 -23.69 15.55 2.67
CA PHE A 316 -22.32 16.04 2.69
C PHE A 316 -22.30 17.57 2.57
N MET A 317 -21.86 18.25 3.63
CA MET A 317 -21.74 19.70 3.60
C MET A 317 -20.60 20.11 2.64
N PRO A 318 -20.86 20.99 1.66
CA PRO A 318 -19.82 21.47 0.76
C PRO A 318 -18.64 22.10 1.51
N ILE A 319 -17.42 21.82 1.05
CA ILE A 319 -16.18 22.35 1.63
C ILE A 319 -15.55 23.34 0.66
N SER A 320 -15.20 24.54 1.11
CA SER A 320 -14.54 25.55 0.27
C SER A 320 -13.18 25.06 -0.24
N TRP A 321 -12.86 25.40 -1.49
CA TRP A 321 -11.59 25.07 -2.16
C TRP A 321 -10.49 26.06 -1.74
N GLU A 322 -10.18 26.07 -0.45
CA GLU A 322 -9.19 26.94 0.17
C GLU A 322 -8.35 26.13 1.16
N THR A 323 -7.07 26.49 1.31
CA THR A 323 -6.11 25.70 2.11
C THR A 323 -6.59 25.42 3.53
N GLN A 324 -7.13 26.45 4.22
CA GLN A 324 -7.63 26.30 5.59
C GLN A 324 -8.88 25.39 5.64
N ALA A 325 -9.86 25.60 4.77
CA ALA A 325 -11.09 24.78 4.75
C ALA A 325 -10.81 23.31 4.41
N LEU A 326 -9.87 23.05 3.51
CA LEU A 326 -9.43 21.70 3.17
C LEU A 326 -8.68 21.05 4.35
N TYR A 327 -7.79 21.78 5.02
CA TYR A 327 -7.12 21.29 6.23
C TYR A 327 -8.13 20.98 7.34
N ASP A 328 -9.09 21.87 7.60
CA ASP A 328 -10.13 21.64 8.62
C ASP A 328 -10.97 20.40 8.27
N GLY A 329 -11.27 20.19 6.99
CA GLY A 329 -11.94 18.98 6.50
C GLY A 329 -11.13 17.71 6.71
N LEU A 330 -9.82 17.75 6.48
CA LEU A 330 -8.91 16.62 6.75
C LEU A 330 -8.81 16.32 8.26
N GLU A 331 -8.69 17.37 9.08
CA GLU A 331 -8.57 17.26 10.53
C GLU A 331 -9.85 16.70 11.17
N GLN A 332 -11.02 17.13 10.69
CA GLN A 332 -12.32 16.61 11.11
C GLN A 332 -12.68 15.26 10.49
N LYS A 333 -11.76 14.63 9.74
CA LYS A 333 -11.97 13.40 8.98
C LYS A 333 -13.18 13.43 8.04
N LYS A 334 -13.55 14.62 7.54
CA LYS A 334 -14.56 14.80 6.48
C LYS A 334 -13.96 14.65 5.08
N LEU A 335 -12.65 14.84 4.97
CA LEU A 335 -11.87 14.63 3.75
C LEU A 335 -10.77 13.61 4.00
N VAL A 336 -10.39 12.92 2.91
CA VAL A 336 -9.14 12.17 2.82
C VAL A 336 -8.50 12.45 1.44
N PRO A 337 -7.17 12.64 1.35
CA PRO A 337 -6.52 12.89 0.07
C PRO A 337 -6.72 11.73 -0.92
N ALA A 338 -6.91 12.05 -2.18
CA ALA A 338 -6.88 11.07 -3.25
C ALA A 338 -5.44 10.64 -3.54
N MET A 339 -5.30 9.46 -4.14
CA MET A 339 -4.00 8.88 -4.48
C MET A 339 -3.14 9.84 -5.33
N ILE A 340 -3.73 10.52 -6.31
CA ILE A 340 -3.03 11.50 -7.14
C ILE A 340 -2.42 12.64 -6.32
N LEU A 341 -3.15 13.15 -5.32
CA LEU A 341 -2.68 14.24 -4.45
C LEU A 341 -1.52 13.77 -3.56
N ASN A 342 -1.64 12.57 -2.99
CA ASN A 342 -0.56 11.98 -2.19
C ASN A 342 0.75 11.87 -2.98
N TYR A 343 0.69 11.47 -4.26
CA TYR A 343 1.88 11.41 -5.12
C TYR A 343 2.38 12.79 -5.57
N PHE A 344 1.51 13.77 -5.79
CA PHE A 344 1.94 15.15 -6.04
C PHE A 344 2.74 15.69 -4.86
N VAL A 345 2.32 15.39 -3.63
CA VAL A 345 3.03 15.83 -2.42
C VAL A 345 4.34 15.06 -2.24
N VAL A 346 4.28 13.74 -2.14
CA VAL A 346 5.46 12.91 -1.80
C VAL A 346 6.47 12.88 -2.94
N GLY A 347 6.02 12.44 -4.12
CA GLY A 347 6.88 12.33 -5.30
C GLY A 347 7.20 13.70 -5.88
N GLY A 348 6.17 14.45 -6.25
CA GLY A 348 6.30 15.74 -6.93
C GLY A 348 7.01 16.80 -6.09
N HIS A 349 6.37 17.25 -5.02
CA HIS A 349 6.89 18.34 -4.20
C HIS A 349 8.18 17.95 -3.48
N PHE A 350 8.24 16.80 -2.78
CA PHE A 350 9.41 16.43 -1.99
C PHE A 350 10.54 15.74 -2.77
N GLY A 351 10.32 15.36 -4.03
CA GLY A 351 11.36 14.71 -4.84
C GLY A 351 11.66 13.27 -4.40
N ILE A 352 10.71 12.61 -3.74
CA ILE A 352 10.89 11.25 -3.22
C ILE A 352 10.73 10.22 -4.34
N TYR A 353 11.64 9.25 -4.36
CA TYR A 353 11.49 8.03 -5.15
C TYR A 353 10.52 7.07 -4.46
N CYS A 354 9.32 6.97 -5.00
CA CYS A 354 8.27 6.07 -4.52
C CYS A 354 8.42 4.71 -5.22
N SER A 355 8.65 3.66 -4.43
CA SER A 355 8.62 2.28 -4.91
C SER A 355 7.42 1.56 -4.33
N GLY A 356 6.64 0.86 -5.16
CA GLY A 356 5.46 0.19 -4.63
C GLY A 356 5.05 -1.08 -5.34
N GLY A 357 3.73 -1.23 -5.45
CA GLY A 357 3.07 -2.40 -6.01
C GLY A 357 3.21 -2.52 -7.53
N ASN A 358 2.85 -3.68 -8.05
CA ASN A 358 3.00 -4.04 -9.47
C ASN A 358 2.26 -3.09 -10.43
N ASN A 359 1.13 -2.53 -9.98
CA ASN A 359 0.38 -1.56 -10.77
C ASN A 359 0.94 -0.13 -10.68
N GLN A 360 1.77 0.17 -9.68
CA GLN A 360 2.24 1.54 -9.44
C GLN A 360 3.00 2.10 -10.63
N VAL A 361 3.87 1.30 -11.22
CA VAL A 361 4.68 1.72 -12.40
C VAL A 361 3.83 2.18 -13.58
N TYR A 362 2.55 1.78 -13.66
CA TYR A 362 1.65 2.18 -14.75
C TYR A 362 0.92 3.49 -14.52
N TYR A 363 0.56 3.76 -13.27
CA TYR A 363 -0.19 4.97 -12.94
C TYR A 363 0.71 6.08 -12.43
N TYR A 364 1.81 5.77 -11.74
CA TYR A 364 2.65 6.77 -11.09
C TYR A 364 3.36 7.65 -12.10
N GLU A 365 3.94 7.06 -13.15
CA GLU A 365 4.52 7.83 -14.26
C GLU A 365 3.48 8.76 -14.91
N LYS A 366 2.25 8.30 -15.10
CA LYS A 366 1.16 9.13 -15.67
C LYS A 366 0.76 10.27 -14.75
N ILE A 367 0.67 10.01 -13.44
CA ILE A 367 0.44 11.02 -12.40
C ILE A 367 1.52 12.10 -12.49
N MET A 368 2.80 11.71 -12.50
CA MET A 368 3.91 12.65 -12.54
C MET A 368 3.98 13.43 -13.85
N LYS A 369 3.70 12.79 -14.99
CA LYS A 369 3.56 13.48 -16.28
C LYS A 369 2.41 14.50 -16.28
N GLY A 370 1.28 14.16 -15.67
CA GLY A 370 0.17 15.09 -15.48
C GLY A 370 0.57 16.28 -14.61
N TYR A 371 1.32 16.03 -13.54
CA TYR A 371 1.86 17.09 -12.67
C TYR A 371 2.83 18.02 -13.41
N ILE A 372 3.77 17.44 -14.18
CA ILE A 372 4.72 18.20 -15.02
C ILE A 372 3.97 19.11 -15.98
N LYS A 373 2.97 18.61 -16.71
CA LYS A 373 2.15 19.45 -17.61
C LYS A 373 1.41 20.55 -16.87
N ALA A 374 0.95 20.28 -15.65
CA ALA A 374 0.29 21.29 -14.83
C ALA A 374 1.27 22.39 -14.39
N LEU A 375 2.52 22.04 -14.07
CA LEU A 375 3.60 22.99 -13.78
C LEU A 375 4.00 23.82 -15.00
N GLU A 376 4.08 23.19 -16.19
CA GLU A 376 4.32 23.89 -17.46
C GLU A 376 3.22 24.93 -17.73
N ALA A 377 1.95 24.56 -17.49
CA ALA A 377 0.80 25.44 -17.72
C ALA A 377 0.78 26.68 -16.82
N ILE A 378 1.47 26.65 -15.67
CA ILE A 378 1.63 27.81 -14.77
C ILE A 378 3.01 28.47 -14.87
N GLY A 379 3.87 28.02 -15.81
CA GLY A 379 5.19 28.61 -16.06
C GLY A 379 6.29 28.24 -15.06
N GLU A 380 6.10 27.20 -14.24
CA GLU A 380 7.07 26.76 -13.22
C GLU A 380 8.17 25.87 -13.84
N LEU A 381 8.93 26.41 -14.80
CA LEU A 381 9.86 25.65 -15.65
C LEU A 381 11.05 25.04 -14.88
N GLU A 382 11.54 25.70 -13.84
CA GLU A 382 12.60 25.14 -12.97
C GLU A 382 12.10 23.88 -12.26
N GLU A 383 10.88 23.95 -11.72
CA GLU A 383 10.24 22.81 -11.06
C GLU A 383 9.93 21.67 -12.05
N VAL A 384 9.54 21.99 -13.29
CA VAL A 384 9.41 21.02 -14.38
C VAL A 384 10.73 20.27 -14.59
N GLY A 385 11.83 21.00 -14.70
CA GLY A 385 13.18 20.43 -14.85
C GLY A 385 13.52 19.47 -13.71
N ARG A 386 13.24 19.87 -12.46
CA ARG A 386 13.47 19.03 -11.27
C ARG A 386 12.59 17.77 -11.27
N VAL A 387 11.28 17.92 -11.45
CA VAL A 387 10.31 16.82 -11.33
C VAL A 387 10.47 15.80 -12.46
N SER A 388 10.83 16.25 -13.67
CA SER A 388 11.03 15.39 -14.85
C SER A 388 12.13 14.35 -14.68
N GLN A 389 13.08 14.58 -13.77
CA GLN A 389 14.21 13.70 -13.48
C GLN A 389 13.93 12.68 -12.35
N ILE A 390 12.78 12.79 -11.66
CA ILE A 390 12.42 11.85 -10.60
C ILE A 390 12.06 10.50 -11.23
N ASN A 391 12.72 9.43 -10.77
CA ASN A 391 12.41 8.08 -11.22
C ASN A 391 10.99 7.66 -10.79
N THR A 392 10.18 7.18 -11.75
CA THR A 392 8.79 6.75 -11.52
C THR A 392 8.57 5.24 -11.73
N GLN A 393 9.64 4.50 -12.00
CA GLN A 393 9.60 3.06 -12.28
C GLN A 393 9.81 2.21 -11.02
N GLY A 394 9.63 2.80 -9.83
CA GLY A 394 9.87 2.13 -8.57
C GLY A 394 8.87 1.01 -8.30
N VAL A 395 9.40 -0.20 -8.15
CA VAL A 395 8.62 -1.39 -7.84
C VAL A 395 9.45 -2.38 -7.02
N HIS A 396 8.86 -2.92 -5.96
CA HIS A 396 9.52 -3.94 -5.12
C HIS A 396 8.57 -5.05 -4.67
N GLN A 397 7.26 -4.82 -4.71
CA GLN A 397 6.24 -5.83 -4.38
C GLN A 397 6.00 -6.86 -5.51
N LEU A 398 7.05 -7.22 -6.25
CA LEU A 398 6.99 -8.11 -7.41
C LEU A 398 7.27 -9.58 -7.10
N LEU A 399 7.62 -9.88 -5.84
CA LEU A 399 8.21 -11.17 -5.48
C LEU A 399 7.40 -11.81 -4.36
N TRP A 400 6.95 -13.04 -4.60
CA TRP A 400 6.28 -13.88 -3.62
C TRP A 400 7.13 -15.12 -3.41
N PHE A 401 7.48 -15.42 -2.16
CA PHE A 401 8.46 -16.46 -1.86
C PHE A 401 8.19 -17.22 -0.56
N LEU A 402 7.05 -16.99 0.09
CA LEU A 402 6.64 -17.69 1.31
C LEU A 402 5.40 -18.52 1.01
N PHE A 403 5.57 -19.83 0.88
CA PHE A 403 4.48 -20.75 0.55
C PHE A 403 4.43 -21.96 1.47
N GLY A 404 3.23 -22.51 1.63
CA GLY A 404 2.99 -23.85 2.15
C GLY A 404 2.52 -24.79 1.04
N LYS A 405 2.56 -26.09 1.31
CA LYS A 405 2.16 -27.14 0.38
C LYS A 405 1.17 -28.09 1.04
N ILE A 406 0.10 -28.43 0.32
CA ILE A 406 -0.89 -29.42 0.72
C ILE A 406 -1.37 -30.20 -0.51
N ASN A 407 -1.35 -31.54 -0.45
CA ASN A 407 -1.99 -32.41 -1.46
C ASN A 407 -1.67 -32.02 -2.92
N GLY A 408 -0.40 -31.67 -3.19
CA GLY A 408 0.06 -31.24 -4.51
C GLY A 408 -0.33 -29.83 -4.93
N SER A 409 -0.92 -29.02 -4.04
CA SER A 409 -1.23 -27.61 -4.22
C SER A 409 -0.29 -26.73 -3.40
N ILE A 410 0.02 -25.54 -3.91
CA ILE A 410 0.85 -24.54 -3.23
C ILE A 410 -0.03 -23.37 -2.80
N ILE A 411 0.07 -22.97 -1.53
CA ILE A 411 -0.72 -21.89 -0.92
C ILE A 411 0.23 -20.82 -0.42
N PRO A 412 0.01 -19.53 -0.75
CA PRO A 412 0.82 -18.44 -0.23
C PRO A 412 0.59 -18.25 1.28
N LEU A 413 1.65 -18.11 2.06
CA LEU A 413 1.56 -17.94 3.52
C LEU A 413 1.20 -16.51 3.90
N SER A 414 0.32 -16.36 4.89
CA SER A 414 -0.05 -15.08 5.51
C SER A 414 0.78 -14.83 6.77
N SER A 415 0.54 -13.71 7.45
CA SER A 415 1.43 -13.31 8.55
C SER A 415 1.36 -14.23 9.75
N LEU A 416 0.19 -14.80 10.06
CA LEU A 416 0.06 -15.74 11.19
C LEU A 416 0.94 -16.99 11.03
N ASN A 417 1.16 -17.47 9.80
CA ASN A 417 2.06 -18.59 9.54
C ASN A 417 3.53 -18.27 9.89
N LEU A 418 3.93 -17.00 9.96
CA LEU A 418 5.29 -16.64 10.38
C LEU A 418 5.62 -17.17 11.78
N LEU A 419 4.62 -17.31 12.66
CA LEU A 419 4.78 -17.87 14.00
C LEU A 419 5.31 -19.31 13.95
N GLU A 420 4.94 -20.06 12.91
CA GLU A 420 5.30 -21.46 12.72
C GLU A 420 6.63 -21.60 11.96
N ILE A 421 6.91 -20.68 11.04
CA ILE A 421 8.09 -20.76 10.16
C ILE A 421 9.26 -19.86 10.60
N LYS A 422 9.19 -19.23 11.78
CA LYS A 422 10.18 -18.26 12.28
C LYS A 422 11.63 -18.74 12.15
N SER A 423 11.91 -20.00 12.48
CA SER A 423 13.27 -20.57 12.42
C SER A 423 13.81 -20.71 10.99
N LYS A 424 12.91 -20.78 10.00
CA LYS A 424 13.23 -20.94 8.57
C LYS A 424 13.47 -19.59 7.87
N LEU A 425 12.98 -18.48 8.43
CA LEU A 425 13.14 -17.13 7.85
C LEU A 425 14.61 -16.73 7.63
N LYS A 426 15.54 -17.26 8.42
CA LYS A 426 16.99 -17.02 8.27
C LYS A 426 17.54 -17.45 6.90
N ASN A 427 16.88 -18.39 6.22
CA ASN A 427 17.31 -18.92 4.93
C ASN A 427 16.81 -18.06 3.75
N VAL A 428 15.80 -17.20 3.96
CA VAL A 428 15.15 -16.44 2.88
C VAL A 428 16.16 -15.64 2.07
N LYS A 429 17.11 -14.96 2.71
CA LYS A 429 18.14 -14.19 2.01
C LYS A 429 18.95 -15.05 1.02
N GLN A 430 19.35 -16.25 1.43
CA GLN A 430 20.10 -17.15 0.56
C GLN A 430 19.24 -17.65 -0.59
N ILE A 431 17.98 -18.03 -0.30
CA ILE A 431 17.02 -18.46 -1.32
C ILE A 431 16.83 -17.37 -2.38
N LEU A 432 16.71 -16.10 -1.99
CA LEU A 432 16.57 -14.97 -2.92
C LEU A 432 17.82 -14.71 -3.77
N LYS A 433 19.01 -15.04 -3.28
CA LYS A 433 20.27 -14.96 -4.05
C LYS A 433 20.40 -16.09 -5.06
N ASP A 434 19.86 -17.26 -4.74
CA ASP A 434 19.96 -18.46 -5.58
C ASP A 434 18.80 -18.61 -6.56
N THR A 435 17.85 -17.66 -6.57
CA THR A 435 16.68 -17.69 -7.44
C THR A 435 16.74 -16.51 -8.40
N ASP A 436 16.60 -16.79 -9.69
CA ASP A 436 16.52 -15.77 -10.71
C ASP A 436 15.23 -14.94 -10.61
N PHE A 437 15.29 -13.71 -11.09
CA PHE A 437 14.20 -12.76 -11.01
C PHE A 437 13.00 -13.18 -11.86
N GLU A 438 13.23 -13.82 -13.01
CA GLU A 438 12.13 -14.30 -13.86
C GLU A 438 11.27 -15.35 -13.15
N THR A 439 11.87 -16.26 -12.39
CA THR A 439 11.16 -17.24 -11.57
C THR A 439 10.27 -16.53 -10.54
N GLY A 440 10.84 -15.58 -9.78
CA GLY A 440 10.07 -14.79 -8.81
C GLY A 440 8.93 -14.02 -9.46
N PHE A 441 9.18 -13.40 -10.62
CA PHE A 441 8.16 -12.70 -11.39
C PHE A 441 7.06 -13.63 -11.89
N ASN A 442 7.39 -14.79 -12.46
CA ASN A 442 6.41 -15.74 -13.00
C ASN A 442 5.48 -16.26 -11.90
N ILE A 443 6.03 -16.54 -10.72
CA ILE A 443 5.25 -16.89 -9.53
C ILE A 443 4.29 -15.76 -9.17
N ALA A 444 4.80 -14.53 -9.00
CA ALA A 444 3.94 -13.40 -8.68
C ALA A 444 2.87 -13.18 -9.75
N ALA A 445 3.26 -13.05 -11.03
CA ALA A 445 2.38 -12.82 -12.18
C ALA A 445 1.23 -13.82 -12.28
N SER A 446 1.48 -15.08 -11.90
CA SER A 446 0.45 -16.12 -11.86
C SER A 446 -0.64 -15.88 -10.80
N MET A 447 -0.31 -15.18 -9.71
CA MET A 447 -1.20 -14.85 -8.61
C MET A 447 -1.66 -13.39 -8.62
N LEU A 448 -1.03 -12.53 -9.43
CA LEU A 448 -1.33 -11.11 -9.48
C LEU A 448 -2.79 -10.94 -9.88
N PHE A 449 -3.48 -10.22 -9.00
CA PHE A 449 -4.92 -10.14 -8.92
C PHE A 449 -5.64 -10.03 -10.29
N PRO A 450 -6.89 -10.52 -10.35
CA PRO A 450 -7.73 -10.57 -11.54
C PRO A 450 -7.96 -9.26 -12.33
N TYR A 451 -7.43 -8.11 -11.91
CA TYR A 451 -7.58 -6.83 -12.61
C TYR A 451 -6.52 -6.58 -13.70
N ILE A 452 -5.41 -7.32 -13.71
CA ILE A 452 -4.39 -7.13 -14.75
C ILE A 452 -4.94 -7.60 -16.09
N VAL A 453 -5.37 -8.85 -16.13
CA VAL A 453 -6.01 -9.46 -17.30
C VAL A 453 -7.51 -9.19 -17.22
N SER A 454 -8.05 -8.52 -18.24
CA SER A 454 -9.47 -8.16 -18.27
C SER A 454 -10.40 -9.35 -18.01
N PRO A 455 -11.59 -9.16 -17.39
CA PRO A 455 -12.58 -10.22 -17.18
C PRO A 455 -12.90 -11.02 -18.45
N THR A 456 -12.99 -10.34 -19.59
CA THR A 456 -13.24 -10.96 -20.90
C THR A 456 -12.12 -11.93 -21.30
N VAL A 457 -10.87 -11.51 -21.14
CA VAL A 457 -9.71 -12.36 -21.49
C VAL A 457 -9.59 -13.53 -20.53
N LYS A 458 -9.74 -13.33 -19.22
CA LYS A 458 -9.77 -14.43 -18.24
C LYS A 458 -10.86 -15.46 -18.53
N LYS A 459 -12.06 -15.01 -18.90
CA LYS A 459 -13.18 -15.90 -19.27
C LYS A 459 -12.84 -16.73 -20.50
N LYS A 460 -12.24 -16.12 -21.53
CA LYS A 460 -11.75 -16.85 -22.72
C LYS A 460 -10.67 -17.88 -22.35
N MET A 461 -9.80 -17.53 -21.42
CA MET A 461 -8.76 -18.43 -20.89
C MET A 461 -9.32 -19.44 -19.87
N LYS A 462 -10.58 -19.39 -19.44
CA LYS A 462 -11.09 -20.25 -18.37
C LYS A 462 -10.15 -20.23 -17.13
N TYR A 463 -9.64 -19.04 -16.79
CA TYR A 463 -8.76 -18.85 -15.63
C TYR A 463 -9.57 -18.91 -14.33
N SER A 464 -9.07 -19.65 -13.33
CA SER A 464 -9.62 -19.71 -11.97
C SER A 464 -8.48 -19.56 -10.96
N SER A 465 -8.68 -18.75 -9.92
CA SER A 465 -7.68 -18.60 -8.86
C SER A 465 -7.45 -19.90 -8.07
N GLU A 466 -8.46 -20.75 -7.93
CA GLU A 466 -8.31 -22.06 -7.28
C GLU A 466 -7.43 -23.00 -8.10
N ASP A 467 -7.52 -22.94 -9.43
CA ASP A 467 -6.68 -23.73 -10.33
C ASP A 467 -5.24 -23.24 -10.35
N VAL A 468 -5.00 -21.95 -10.06
CA VAL A 468 -3.64 -21.41 -9.94
C VAL A 468 -2.89 -22.11 -8.82
N TYR A 469 -3.47 -22.27 -7.64
CA TYR A 469 -2.79 -22.93 -6.52
C TYR A 469 -2.40 -24.39 -6.81
N LYS A 470 -3.19 -25.10 -7.63
CA LYS A 470 -2.85 -26.44 -8.11
C LYS A 470 -1.72 -26.43 -9.13
N GLN A 471 -1.68 -25.42 -10.01
CA GLN A 471 -0.66 -25.30 -11.06
C GLN A 471 0.65 -24.68 -10.56
N LEU A 472 0.65 -23.97 -9.42
CA LEU A 472 1.85 -23.37 -8.84
C LEU A 472 2.95 -24.41 -8.56
N VAL A 473 2.60 -25.68 -8.32
CA VAL A 473 3.57 -26.78 -8.15
C VAL A 473 4.49 -26.94 -9.37
N GLU A 474 4.09 -26.48 -10.56
CA GLU A 474 4.90 -26.53 -11.77
C GLU A 474 5.99 -25.45 -11.84
N ILE A 475 5.86 -24.36 -11.07
CA ILE A 475 6.73 -23.18 -11.18
C ILE A 475 7.34 -22.70 -9.87
N VAL A 476 6.79 -23.08 -8.71
CA VAL A 476 7.31 -22.69 -7.39
C VAL A 476 8.41 -23.67 -6.99
N PRO A 477 9.67 -23.22 -6.84
CA PRO A 477 10.75 -24.08 -6.36
C PRO A 477 10.49 -24.60 -4.93
N ASP A 478 10.90 -25.83 -4.64
CA ASP A 478 10.75 -26.44 -3.30
C ASP A 478 11.39 -25.61 -2.18
N LYS A 479 12.44 -24.85 -2.48
CA LYS A 479 13.09 -23.92 -1.54
C LYS A 479 12.19 -22.76 -1.07
N PHE A 480 11.06 -22.51 -1.74
CA PHE A 480 10.03 -21.57 -1.29
C PHE A 480 8.91 -22.22 -0.48
N ILE A 481 8.98 -23.52 -0.22
CA ILE A 481 8.02 -24.25 0.62
C ILE A 481 8.53 -24.24 2.07
N PHE A 482 7.88 -23.42 2.90
CA PHE A 482 8.21 -23.25 4.31
C PHE A 482 7.37 -24.13 5.22
N GLU A 483 6.27 -24.67 4.73
CA GLU A 483 5.35 -25.50 5.50
C GLU A 483 4.74 -26.58 4.61
N GLU A 484 4.62 -27.81 5.13
CA GLU A 484 3.96 -28.91 4.43
C GLU A 484 2.89 -29.48 5.35
N TRP A 485 1.64 -29.40 4.90
CA TRP A 485 0.50 -30.00 5.61
C TRP A 485 0.20 -31.37 5.03
N LEU A 486 0.13 -32.36 5.91
CA LEU A 486 -0.36 -33.70 5.59
C LEU A 486 -1.89 -33.70 5.67
N SER A 487 -2.53 -34.48 4.80
CA SER A 487 -3.99 -34.64 4.72
C SER A 487 -4.59 -35.22 6.01
#